data_AF-E1QKN7-F1
#
_entry.id   AF-E1QKN7-F1
#
_cell.length_a   1.000
_cell.length_b   1.000
_cell.length_c   1.000
_cell.angle_alpha   90.00
_cell.angle_beta   90.00
_cell.angle_gamma   90.00
#
_symmetry.space_group_name_H-M   'P 1'
#
loop_
_entity.id
_entity.type
_entity.pdbx_description
1 polymer ?
#
loop_
_entity_poly.entity_id
_entity_poly.type
_entity_poly.pdbx_seq_one_letter_code
_entity_poly.pdbx_strand_id
1 'polypeptide(L)' 'MFGGIGHFEWLIILVIVLIIFGAGKLPSVGGNLGKAIKNFRKGVKDDALTGQEAEKIDEAAKAKEETETKV' A
#
# COMPACT_ATOMS: atom_id res chain seq x y z
N MET A 1 15.25 20.08 -24.68
CA MET A 1 16.11 20.20 -23.48
C MET A 1 15.28 19.74 -22.28
N PHE A 2 15.83 18.87 -21.43
CA PHE A 2 15.28 18.42 -20.13
C PHE A 2 14.13 17.39 -20.11
N GLY A 3 14.10 16.43 -21.03
CA GLY A 3 13.17 15.29 -20.99
C GLY A 3 13.67 14.04 -20.24
N GLY A 4 14.77 14.12 -19.48
CA GLY A 4 15.47 12.94 -18.93
C GLY A 4 15.84 12.99 -17.44
N ILE A 5 15.55 14.07 -16.73
CA ILE A 5 16.00 14.29 -15.33
C ILE A 5 14.89 13.99 -14.30
N GLY A 6 13.68 13.60 -14.75
CA GLY A 6 12.52 13.56 -13.86
C GLY A 6 12.63 12.59 -12.69
N HIS A 7 13.16 11.37 -12.89
CA HIS A 7 13.04 10.30 -11.88
C HIS A 7 14.30 10.16 -10.99
N PHE A 8 15.49 10.40 -11.54
CA PHE A 8 16.74 10.31 -10.77
C PHE A 8 16.85 11.41 -9.70
N GLU A 9 16.28 12.59 -9.94
CA GLU A 9 16.27 13.69 -8.96
C GLU A 9 15.44 13.31 -7.72
N TRP A 10 14.26 12.73 -7.91
CA TRP A 10 13.44 12.21 -6.80
C TRP A 10 14.17 11.12 -6.01
N LEU A 11 14.93 10.26 -6.69
CA LEU A 11 15.72 9.21 -6.03
C LEU A 11 16.83 9.81 -5.15
N ILE A 12 17.55 10.83 -5.63
CA ILE A 12 18.60 11.52 -4.87
C ILE A 12 18.04 12.18 -3.62
N ILE A 13 16.91 12.90 -3.76
CA ILE A 13 16.24 13.54 -2.62
C ILE A 13 15.81 12.48 -1.59
N LEU A 14 15.26 11.36 -2.03
CA LEU A 14 14.86 10.25 -1.16
C LEU A 14 16.05 9.71 -0.36
N VAL A 15 17.22 9.56 -1.00
CA VAL A 15 18.44 9.08 -0.34
C VAL A 15 18.93 10.07 0.72
N ILE A 16 18.90 11.37 0.45
CA ILE A 16 19.29 12.40 1.42
C ILE A 16 18.36 12.37 2.65
N VAL A 17 17.05 12.27 2.43
CA VAL A 17 16.06 12.14 3.51
C VAL A 17 16.32 10.87 4.32
N LEU A 18 16.61 9.74 3.67
CA LEU A 18 16.96 8.49 4.33
C LEU A 18 18.23 8.59 5.19
N ILE A 19 19.22 9.40 4.80
CA ILE A 19 20.43 9.64 5.59
C ILE A 19 20.12 10.47 6.84
N ILE A 20 19.31 11.52 6.71
CA ILE A 20 18.94 12.42 7.83
C ILE A 20 18.05 11.70 8.84
N PHE A 21 17.02 11.00 8.38
CA PHE A 21 16.06 10.31 9.24
C PHE A 21 16.53 8.91 9.64
N GLY A 22 17.41 8.29 8.86
CA GLY A 22 17.83 6.90 8.99
C GLY A 22 16.84 5.91 8.36
N ALA A 23 17.37 4.86 7.72
CA ALA A 23 16.57 3.83 7.02
C ALA A 23 15.56 3.08 7.93
N GLY A 24 15.77 3.05 9.25
CA GLY A 24 14.86 2.40 10.19
C GLY A 24 13.67 3.27 10.65
N LYS A 25 13.77 4.59 10.55
CA LYS A 25 12.69 5.49 11.03
C LYS A 25 11.56 5.61 10.01
N LEU A 26 11.86 5.62 8.72
CA LEU A 26 10.85 5.70 7.66
C LEU A 26 9.82 4.55 7.72
N PRO A 27 10.23 3.26 7.81
CA PRO A 27 9.28 2.15 7.91
C PRO A 27 8.47 2.15 9.20
N SER A 28 9.06 2.59 10.32
CA SER A 28 8.37 2.69 11.62
C SER A 28 7.26 3.74 11.58
N VAL A 29 7.55 4.93 11.06
CA VAL A 29 6.57 6.02 10.91
C VAL A 29 5.52 5.65 9.84
N GLY A 30 5.96 5.12 8.70
CA GLY A 30 5.09 4.67 7.63
C GLY A 30 4.16 3.52 8.03
N GLY A 31 4.62 2.59 8.89
CA GLY A 31 3.79 1.51 9.42
C GLY A 31 2.66 2.02 10.32
N ASN A 32 2.93 3.00 11.18
CA ASN A 32 1.92 3.61 12.04
C ASN A 32 0.93 4.46 11.24
N LEU A 33 1.43 5.26 10.30
CA LEU A 33 0.60 6.06 9.39
C LEU A 33 -0.24 5.15 8.48
N GLY A 34 0.34 4.07 7.96
CA GLY A 34 -0.33 3.10 7.10
C GLY A 34 -1.46 2.36 7.83
N LYS A 35 -1.26 2.00 9.09
CA LYS A 35 -2.33 1.44 9.94
C LYS A 35 -3.45 2.46 10.17
N ALA A 36 -3.10 3.72 10.45
CA ALA A 36 -4.08 4.79 10.61
C ALA A 36 -4.89 5.02 9.33
N ILE A 37 -4.22 5.12 8.17
CA ILE A 37 -4.87 5.27 6.86
C ILE A 37 -5.72 4.04 6.51
N LYS A 38 -5.25 2.81 6.83
CA LYS A 38 -6.01 1.58 6.60
C LYS A 38 -7.30 1.56 7.42
N ASN A 39 -7.22 1.94 8.70
CA ASN A 39 -8.40 2.01 9.58
C ASN A 39 -9.33 3.15 9.16
N PHE A 40 -8.78 4.30 8.76
CA PHE A 40 -9.56 5.41 8.21
C PHE A 40 -10.29 5.01 6.93
N ARG A 41 -9.60 4.35 5.99
CA ARG A 41 -10.22 3.84 4.75
C ARG A 41 -11.28 2.79 5.03
N LYS A 42 -11.10 1.94 6.05
CA LYS A 42 -12.11 0.97 6.50
C LYS A 42 -13.33 1.67 7.08
N GLY A 43 -13.16 2.60 8.02
CA GLY A 43 -14.27 3.36 8.61
C GLY A 43 -15.05 4.16 7.58
N VAL A 44 -14.36 4.85 6.66
CA VAL A 44 -15.02 5.56 5.55
C VAL A 44 -15.73 4.60 4.59
N LYS A 45 -15.21 3.39 4.38
CA LYS A 45 -15.90 2.37 3.58
C LYS A 45 -17.12 1.80 4.30
N ASP A 46 -17.06 1.55 5.60
CA ASP A 46 -18.19 1.06 6.39
C ASP A 46 -19.29 2.12 6.50
N ASP A 47 -18.93 3.41 6.64
CA ASP A 47 -19.88 4.52 6.61
C ASP A 47 -20.46 4.77 5.20
N ALA A 48 -19.67 4.53 4.13
CA ALA A 48 -20.14 4.65 2.75
C ALA A 48 -20.91 3.40 2.27
N LEU A 49 -20.84 2.29 3.00
CA LEU A 49 -21.44 1.00 2.64
C LEU A 49 -22.17 0.40 3.84
N THR A 50 -23.42 0.81 4.03
CA THR A 50 -24.45 -0.15 4.42
C THR A 50 -24.58 -1.19 3.29
N GLY A 51 -23.67 -2.16 3.19
CA GLY A 51 -23.66 -3.10 2.06
C GLY A 51 -22.50 -4.09 2.04
N GLN A 52 -22.82 -5.33 2.36
CA GLN A 52 -22.04 -6.57 2.28
C GLN A 52 -21.29 -6.78 0.94
N GLU A 53 -20.15 -6.12 0.70
CA GLU A 53 -19.34 -6.43 -0.50
C GLU A 53 -17.83 -6.53 -0.23
N ALA A 54 -17.34 -6.16 0.96
CA ALA A 54 -15.91 -6.24 1.27
C ALA A 54 -15.40 -7.67 1.50
N GLU A 55 -16.28 -8.61 1.86
CA GLU A 55 -15.92 -10.01 2.18
C GLU A 55 -15.82 -10.89 0.92
N LYS A 56 -16.60 -10.59 -0.14
CA LYS A 56 -16.61 -11.40 -1.39
C LYS A 56 -15.33 -11.28 -2.22
N ILE A 57 -14.52 -10.25 -1.99
CA ILE A 57 -13.29 -10.01 -2.77
C ILE A 57 -12.10 -10.82 -2.22
N ASP A 58 -12.13 -11.20 -0.94
CA ASP A 58 -11.08 -11.99 -0.29
C ASP A 58 -11.30 -13.51 -0.51
N GLU A 59 -12.56 -13.96 -0.58
CA GLU A 59 -12.93 -15.37 -0.77
C GLU A 59 -12.80 -15.84 -2.23
N ALA A 60 -13.06 -14.96 -3.20
CA ALA A 60 -12.91 -15.27 -4.63
C ALA A 60 -11.45 -15.45 -5.08
N ALA A 61 -10.49 -14.93 -4.31
CA ALA A 61 -9.06 -15.10 -4.59
C ALA A 61 -8.53 -16.48 -4.13
N LYS A 62 -9.14 -17.11 -3.11
CA LYS A 62 -8.74 -18.44 -2.64
C LYS A 62 -9.37 -19.59 -3.44
N ALA A 63 -10.54 -19.41 -4.03
CA ALA A 63 -11.21 -20.47 -4.77
C ALA A 63 -10.60 -20.78 -6.16
N LYS A 64 -9.70 -19.93 -6.68
CA LYS A 64 -9.05 -20.15 -8.00
C LYS A 64 -7.70 -20.85 -7.94
N GLU A 65 -7.12 -21.11 -6.78
CA GLU A 65 -5.80 -21.76 -6.68
C GLU A 65 -5.91 -23.30 -6.53
N GLU A 66 -7.05 -23.85 -6.11
CA GLU A 66 -7.20 -25.31 -5.88
C GLU A 66 -7.64 -26.13 -7.10
N THR A 67 -7.95 -25.52 -8.26
CA THR A 67 -8.42 -26.27 -9.45
C THR A 67 -7.38 -26.47 -10.56
N GLU A 68 -6.17 -25.89 -10.45
CA GLU A 68 -5.17 -25.97 -11.53
C GLU A 68 -3.91 -26.81 -11.22
N THR A 69 -3.82 -27.47 -10.06
CA THR A 69 -2.69 -28.38 -9.72
C THR A 69 -3.06 -29.86 -9.69
N LYS A 70 -4.26 -30.23 -10.16
CA LYS A 70 -4.64 -31.63 -10.35
C LYS A 70 -5.42 -31.83 -11.64
N VAL A 71 -4.77 -31.58 -12.78
CA VAL A 71 -5.17 -32.14 -14.08
C VAL A 71 -3.92 -32.69 -14.75
#